data_AF-A0A1F7LVQ6-F1
#
_entry.id   AF-A0A1F7LVQ6-F1
#
_cell.length_a   1.000
_cell.length_b   1.000
_cell.length_c   1.000
_cell.angle_alpha   90.00
_cell.angle_beta   90.00
_cell.angle_gamma   90.00
#
_symmetry.space_group_name_H-M   'P 1'
#
loop_
_entity.id
_entity.type
_entity.pdbx_description
1 polymer ?
#
loop_
_entity_poly.entity_id
_entity_poly.type
_entity_poly.pdbx_seq_one_letter_code
_entity_poly.pdbx_strand_id
1 'polypeptide(L)' 'MDPRFLFKEDCGDVFTLNLTGALVHRLYREGAVPEDIAQRLARSHGISPGQALGDVLAFLAQVRIHGLLAES' A
#
# COMPACT_ATOMS: atom_id res chain seq x y z
N MET A 1 10.70 11.99 -6.40
CA MET A 1 10.33 11.16 -5.24
C MET A 1 8.83 10.97 -5.30
N ASP A 2 8.34 9.74 -5.21
CA ASP A 2 6.91 9.50 -5.06
C ASP A 2 6.42 10.08 -3.72
N PRO A 3 5.23 10.70 -3.69
CA PRO A 3 4.71 11.30 -2.47
C PRO A 3 4.52 10.22 -1.39
N ARG A 4 5.09 10.47 -0.20
CA ARG A 4 4.93 9.62 1.00
C ARG A 4 3.79 10.10 1.90
N PHE A 5 2.90 10.90 1.34
CA PHE A 5 1.79 11.51 2.05
C PHE A 5 0.53 11.30 1.21
N LEU A 6 -0.55 10.91 1.88
CA LEU A 6 -1.88 10.86 1.30
C LEU A 6 -2.68 11.98 1.98
N PHE A 7 -3.23 12.87 1.16
CA PHE A 7 -4.08 13.97 1.62
C PHE A 7 -5.53 13.60 1.39
N LYS A 8 -6.34 13.69 2.45
CA LYS A 8 -7.77 13.44 2.38
C LYS A 8 -8.51 14.76 2.29
N GLU A 9 -9.04 15.06 1.11
CA GLU A 9 -9.54 16.39 0.75
C GLU A 9 -10.81 16.80 1.52
N ASP A 10 -11.63 15.84 1.97
CA ASP A 10 -12.92 16.09 2.62
C ASP A 10 -12.79 16.59 4.07
N CYS A 11 -11.74 16.20 4.79
CA CYS A 11 -11.49 16.56 6.18
C CYS A 11 -10.13 17.23 6.43
N GLY A 12 -9.24 17.26 5.43
CA GLY A 12 -7.90 17.83 5.54
C GLY A 12 -6.88 16.95 6.24
N ASP A 13 -7.19 15.68 6.51
CA ASP A 13 -6.27 14.75 7.16
C ASP A 13 -5.07 14.42 6.26
N VAL A 14 -3.89 14.30 6.88
CA VAL A 14 -2.65 13.90 6.21
C VAL A 14 -2.14 12.61 6.81
N PHE A 15 -2.00 11.59 5.97
CA PHE A 15 -1.44 10.30 6.33
C PHE A 15 -0.03 10.18 5.79
N THR A 16 0.90 9.71 6.61
CA THR A 16 2.27 9.41 6.16
C THR A 16 2.42 7.92 5.87
N LEU A 17 3.11 7.62 4.78
CA LEU A 17 3.46 6.25 4.39
C LEU A 17 4.94 6.02 4.70
N ASN A 18 5.24 4.87 5.31
CA ASN A 18 6.61 4.36 5.34
C ASN A 18 7.03 3.90 3.93
N LEU A 19 8.31 3.53 3.76
CA LEU A 19 8.84 3.16 2.44
C LEU A 19 8.09 1.97 1.80
N THR A 20 7.76 0.96 2.60
CA THR A 20 7.03 -0.23 2.14
C THR A 20 5.60 0.11 1.76
N GLY A 21 4.88 0.87 2.58
CA GLY A 21 3.52 1.31 2.31
C GLY A 21 3.43 2.21 1.07
N ALA A 22 4.40 3.10 0.86
CA ALA A 22 4.49 3.91 -0.35
C ALA A 22 4.66 3.05 -1.61
N LEU A 23 5.50 2.01 -1.54
CA LEU A 23 5.69 1.06 -2.64
C LEU A 23 4.41 0.26 -2.92
N VAL A 24 3.77 -0.29 -1.89
CA VAL A 24 2.52 -1.06 -2.02
C VAL A 24 1.43 -0.19 -2.64
N HIS A 25 1.23 1.02 -2.10
CA HIS A 25 0.24 1.96 -2.59
C HIS A 25 0.45 2.30 -4.07
N ARG A 26 1.70 2.59 -4.46
CA ARG A 26 2.03 2.89 -5.86
C ARG A 26 1.72 1.71 -6.79
N LEU A 27 2.20 0.52 -6.47
CA LEU A 27 2.00 -0.67 -7.31
C LEU A 27 0.52 -1.03 -7.44
N TYR A 28 -0.23 -0.91 -6.35
CA TYR A 28 -1.67 -1.15 -6.37
C TYR A 28 -2.41 -0.14 -7.27
N ARG A 29 -2.05 1.15 -7.19
CA ARG A 29 -2.58 2.18 -8.09
C ARG A 29 -2.19 1.99 -9.56
N GLU A 30 -1.04 1.36 -9.82
CA GLU A 30 -0.59 0.95 -11.15
C GLU A 30 -1.32 -0.31 -11.66
N GLY A 31 -2.21 -0.90 -10.86
CA GLY A 31 -3.02 -2.06 -11.24
C GLY A 31 -2.40 -3.42 -10.91
N ALA A 32 -1.30 -3.47 -10.16
CA ALA A 32 -0.74 -4.73 -9.71
C ALA A 32 -1.67 -5.42 -8.70
N VAL A 33 -1.84 -6.74 -8.85
CA VAL A 33 -2.61 -7.53 -7.89
C VAL A 33 -1.81 -7.77 -6.59
N PRO A 34 -2.48 -7.91 -5.43
CA PRO A 34 -1.82 -8.05 -4.12
C PRO A 34 -0.76 -9.15 -4.07
N GLU A 35 -0.99 -10.27 -4.74
CA GLU A 35 -0.09 -11.43 -4.79
C GLU A 35 1.24 -11.09 -5.48
N ASP A 36 1.21 -10.29 -6.56
CA ASP A 36 2.41 -9.87 -7.28
C ASP A 36 3.22 -8.86 -6.46
N ILE A 37 2.53 -7.95 -5.78
CA ILE A 37 3.14 -6.99 -4.84
C ILE A 37 3.83 -7.77 -3.71
N ALA A 38 3.15 -8.76 -3.12
CA ALA A 38 3.67 -9.59 -2.05
C ALA A 38 4.92 -10.37 -2.48
N GLN A 39 4.92 -10.96 -3.67
CA GLN A 39 6.11 -11.65 -4.21
C GLN A 39 7.31 -10.71 -4.34
N ARG A 40 7.08 -9.47 -4.77
CA ARG A 40 8.14 -8.46 -4.88
C ARG A 40 8.69 -8.09 -3.50
N LEU A 41 7.83 -7.84 -2.52
CA LEU A 41 8.23 -7.52 -1.15
C LEU A 41 8.98 -8.68 -0.49
N ALA A 42 8.49 -9.91 -0.66
CA ALA A 42 9.13 -11.11 -0.13
C ALA A 42 10.58 -11.22 -0.60
N ARG A 43 10.84 -11.01 -1.89
CA ARG A 43 12.19 -11.00 -2.46
C ARG A 43 13.05 -9.85 -1.93
N SER A 44 12.51 -8.64 -1.83
CA SER A 44 13.28 -7.47 -1.39
C SER A 44 13.61 -7.47 0.10
N HIS A 45 12.77 -8.08 0.93
CA HIS A 45 12.92 -8.08 2.39
C HIS A 45 13.39 -9.42 2.98
N GLY A 46 13.52 -10.47 2.17
CA GLY A 46 13.95 -11.79 2.63
C GLY A 46 12.92 -12.47 3.55
N ILE A 47 11.63 -12.20 3.33
CA ILE A 47 10.51 -12.78 4.11
C ILE A 47 9.70 -13.75 3.25
N SER A 48 8.84 -14.55 3.88
CA SER A 48 7.98 -15.48 3.14
C SER A 48 6.91 -14.73 2.31
N PRO A 49 6.50 -15.27 1.13
CA PRO A 49 5.41 -14.70 0.35
C PRO A 49 4.09 -14.59 1.13
N GLY A 50 3.80 -15.56 2.01
CA GLY A 50 2.58 -15.54 2.84
C GLY A 50 2.60 -14.40 3.86
N GLN A 51 3.73 -14.15 4.51
CA GLN A 51 3.90 -13.00 5.41
C GLN A 51 3.77 -11.68 4.64
N ALA A 52 4.45 -11.55 3.51
CA ALA A 52 4.37 -10.36 2.67
C ALA A 52 2.93 -10.09 2.17
N LEU A 53 2.19 -11.14 1.83
CA LEU A 53 0.79 -11.03 1.41
C LEU A 53 -0.10 -10.53 2.56
N GLY A 54 0.10 -11.07 3.77
CA GLY A 54 -0.59 -10.58 4.97
C GLY A 54 -0.37 -9.08 5.19
N ASP A 55 0.87 -8.63 5.08
CA ASP A 55 1.24 -7.21 5.24
C ASP A 55 0.60 -6.33 4.14
N VAL A 56 0.62 -6.78 2.88
CA VAL A 56 -0.02 -6.07 1.75
C VAL A 56 -1.52 -5.93 1.97
N LEU A 57 -2.20 -7.03 2.31
CA LEU A 57 -3.65 -7.03 2.52
C LEU A 57 -4.04 -6.17 3.73
N ALA A 58 -3.30 -6.25 4.83
CA ALA A 58 -3.52 -5.42 6.01
C ALA A 58 -3.36 -3.92 5.69
N PHE A 59 -2.33 -3.57 4.91
CA PHE A 59 -2.13 -2.20 4.46
C PHE A 59 -3.29 -1.72 3.58
N LEU A 60 -3.67 -2.47 2.54
CA LEU A 60 -4.76 -2.10 1.64
C LEU A 60 -6.10 -1.96 2.38
N ALA A 61 -6.36 -2.82 3.37
CA ALA A 61 -7.53 -2.71 4.22
C ALA A 61 -7.55 -1.38 5.00
N GLN A 62 -6.42 -0.98 5.60
CA GLN A 62 -6.32 0.31 6.31
C GLN A 62 -6.53 1.50 5.36
N VAL A 63 -5.88 1.49 4.20
CA VAL A 63 -6.03 2.56 3.20
C VAL A 63 -7.50 2.67 2.75
N ARG A 64 -8.21 1.54 2.58
CA ARG A 64 -9.64 1.53 2.26
C ARG A 64 -10.51 2.07 3.41
N ILE A 65 -10.27 1.65 4.66
CA ILE A 65 -11.02 2.13 5.84
C ILE A 65 -10.93 3.66 5.98
N HIS A 66 -9.76 4.23 5.68
CA HIS A 66 -9.55 5.67 5.75
C HIS A 66 -10.09 6.44 4.52
N GLY A 67 -10.60 5.74 3.49
CA GLY A 67 -11.10 6.36 2.26
C GLY A 67 -9.99 6.93 1.39
N LEU A 68 -8.80 6.32 1.42
CA LEU A 68 -7.60 6.81 0.73
C LEU A 68 -7.34 6.09 -0.61
N LEU A 69 -8.18 5.13 -0.99
CA LEU A 69 -8.25 4.57 -2.33
C LEU A 69 -9.48 5.13 -3.03
N ALA A 70 -9.33 5.68 -4.23
CA ALA A 70 -10.47 5.97 -5.08
C ALA A 70 -11.18 4.65 -5.43
N GLU A 71 -12.49 4.58 -5.25
CA GLU A 71 -13.26 3.48 -5.83
C GLU A 71 -13.28 3.67 -7.35
N SER A 72 -12.75 2.68 -8.07
CA SER A 72 -12.79 2.61 -9.54
C SER A 72 -14.20 2.37 -10.05
#